data_AF-A0A6P0KGC7-F1
#
_entry.id   AF-A0A6P0KGC7-F1
#
_cell.length_a   1.000
_cell.length_b   1.000
_cell.length_c   1.000
_cell.angle_alpha   90.00
_cell.angle_beta   90.00
_cell.angle_gamma   90.00
#
_symmetry.space_group_name_H-M   'P 1'
#
loop_
_entity.id
_entity.type
_entity.pdbx_description
1 polymer ?
#
loop_
_entity_poly.entity_id
_entity_poly.type
_entity_poly.pdbx_seq_one_letter_code
_entity_poly.pdbx_strand_id
1 'polypeptide(L)'
;MANTWEFIQSWLRNRRSYNGTVNEYFENSRTNPNSRIVNSTQDKQACLIEDNDSALVALHKRLNFYFEVMGLLEAVNTTSVYGIPIASYQEVRRFKPQVLLYFKEDQEIKPKKLRAVEGQIQFRLMEFKSEEIPPKSRVKQLSDNIQREFASNNGYLWSRGRDLVTYTEAKQGYSLQISCPNKESGKEVVQKVLKVNGDQFKPEALNYKVNDSPQTKYPQTSLTKRIYESNYCQPIRRKVTKVRFQYALLHIHGLPQPIILADLTGRRVQLPGIDEWLEN
;
A
#
# COMPACT_ATOMS: atom_id res chain seq x y z
N MET A 1 3.32 19.45 -51.77
CA MET A 1 2.87 18.68 -50.59
C MET A 1 1.65 17.90 -51.02
N ALA A 2 1.72 16.56 -51.06
CA ALA A 2 0.51 15.75 -51.30
C ALA A 2 -0.53 16.14 -50.24
N ASN A 3 -1.78 16.36 -50.66
CA ASN A 3 -2.86 16.74 -49.76
C ASN A 3 -2.95 15.68 -48.66
N THR A 4 -2.74 16.08 -47.40
CA THR A 4 -2.64 15.17 -46.24
C THR A 4 -3.87 14.27 -46.12
N TRP A 5 -5.04 14.76 -46.57
CA TRP A 5 -6.27 13.98 -46.65
C TRP A 5 -6.18 12.80 -47.62
N GLU A 6 -5.67 13.00 -48.83
CA GLU A 6 -5.52 11.95 -49.86
C GLU A 6 -4.64 10.79 -49.37
N PHE A 7 -3.56 11.13 -48.67
CA PHE A 7 -2.71 10.12 -48.04
C PHE A 7 -3.48 9.32 -46.97
N ILE A 8 -4.20 10.00 -46.07
CA ILE A 8 -4.98 9.36 -45.00
C ILE A 8 -6.10 8.49 -45.59
N GLN A 9 -6.81 8.99 -46.60
CA GLN A 9 -7.88 8.27 -47.28
C GLN A 9 -7.36 7.02 -47.98
N SER A 10 -6.24 7.12 -48.71
CA SER A 10 -5.61 5.96 -49.36
C SER A 10 -5.15 4.92 -48.34
N TRP A 11 -4.64 5.36 -47.18
CA TRP A 11 -4.26 4.49 -46.07
C TRP A 11 -5.47 3.80 -45.43
N LEU A 12 -6.58 4.50 -45.19
CA LEU A 12 -7.81 3.94 -44.62
C LEU A 12 -8.51 2.95 -45.57
N ARG A 13 -8.44 3.19 -46.89
CA ARG A 13 -9.00 2.31 -47.92
C ARG A 13 -8.20 1.03 -48.13
N ASN A 14 -6.94 1.00 -47.68
CA ASN A 14 -6.05 -0.15 -47.80
C ASN A 14 -6.67 -1.39 -47.12
N ARG A 15 -6.58 -2.55 -47.78
CA ARG A 15 -7.05 -3.85 -47.27
C ARG A 15 -6.38 -4.32 -45.97
N ARG A 16 -5.25 -3.71 -45.58
CA ARG A 16 -4.56 -3.99 -44.31
C ARG A 16 -4.90 -2.99 -43.19
N SER A 17 -5.75 -2.02 -43.48
CA SER A 17 -6.16 -0.97 -42.56
C SER A 17 -7.66 -1.05 -42.30
N TYR A 18 -8.32 0.09 -42.10
CA TYR A 18 -9.71 0.20 -41.72
C TYR A 18 -10.69 -0.56 -42.64
N ASN A 19 -10.67 -0.35 -43.96
CA ASN A 19 -11.59 -1.07 -44.85
C ASN A 19 -11.34 -2.59 -44.84
N GLY A 20 -10.10 -3.03 -44.59
CA GLY A 20 -9.77 -4.44 -44.36
C GLY A 20 -10.51 -5.00 -43.16
N THR A 21 -10.38 -4.32 -42.01
CA THR A 21 -11.05 -4.69 -40.75
C THR A 21 -12.56 -4.69 -40.87
N VAL A 22 -13.15 -3.71 -41.56
CA VAL A 22 -14.60 -3.69 -41.84
C VAL A 22 -15.00 -4.92 -42.64
N ASN A 23 -14.29 -5.23 -43.73
CA ASN A 23 -14.61 -6.40 -44.56
C ASN A 23 -14.53 -7.72 -43.76
N GLU A 24 -13.46 -7.91 -43.01
CA GLU A 24 -13.26 -9.09 -42.16
C GLU A 24 -14.36 -9.22 -41.10
N TYR A 25 -14.73 -8.11 -40.46
CA TYR A 25 -15.80 -8.12 -39.45
C TYR A 25 -17.13 -8.56 -40.06
N PHE A 26 -17.52 -8.00 -41.21
CA PHE A 26 -18.78 -8.34 -41.89
C PHE A 26 -18.78 -9.76 -42.51
N GLU A 27 -17.62 -10.33 -42.81
CA GLU A 27 -17.48 -11.74 -43.21
C GLU A 27 -17.69 -12.67 -42.02
N ASN A 28 -17.05 -12.37 -40.89
CA ASN A 28 -17.09 -13.18 -39.67
C ASN A 28 -18.40 -13.01 -38.86
N SER A 29 -19.10 -11.89 -39.01
CA SER A 29 -20.31 -11.58 -38.24
C SER A 29 -21.54 -12.37 -38.66
N ARG A 30 -21.53 -13.01 -39.85
CA ARG A 30 -22.65 -13.83 -40.35
C ARG A 30 -23.00 -15.02 -39.45
N THR A 31 -22.06 -15.44 -38.60
CA THR A 31 -22.23 -16.55 -37.66
C THR A 31 -22.36 -16.08 -36.21
N ASN A 32 -22.33 -14.77 -35.94
CA ASN A 32 -22.38 -14.22 -34.59
C ASN A 32 -23.83 -13.88 -34.18
N PRO A 33 -24.42 -14.59 -33.19
CA PRO A 33 -25.78 -14.34 -32.73
C PRO A 33 -25.96 -12.98 -32.03
N ASN A 34 -24.86 -12.31 -31.65
CA ASN A 34 -24.86 -10.98 -31.02
C ASN A 34 -24.49 -9.85 -32.00
N SER A 35 -24.52 -10.09 -33.31
CA SER A 35 -24.24 -9.04 -34.29
C SER A 35 -25.36 -8.00 -34.32
N ARG A 36 -25.01 -6.71 -34.33
CA ARG A 36 -25.97 -5.59 -34.48
C ARG A 36 -26.30 -5.27 -35.93
N ILE A 37 -25.84 -6.11 -36.84
CA ILE A 37 -26.03 -5.93 -38.27
C ILE A 37 -27.49 -6.25 -38.58
N VAL A 38 -28.22 -5.25 -39.04
CA VAL A 38 -29.62 -5.37 -39.43
C VAL A 38 -29.70 -5.72 -40.91
N ASN A 39 -28.86 -5.08 -41.73
CA ASN A 39 -28.74 -5.36 -43.15
C ASN A 39 -27.26 -5.35 -43.57
N SER A 40 -26.69 -6.55 -43.70
CA SER A 40 -25.27 -6.76 -43.98
C SER A 40 -24.73 -5.96 -45.17
N THR A 41 -25.54 -5.73 -46.21
CA THR A 41 -25.10 -4.98 -47.39
C THR A 41 -25.10 -3.47 -47.12
N GLN A 42 -26.18 -2.93 -46.54
CA GLN A 42 -26.32 -1.50 -46.27
C GLN A 42 -25.40 -1.04 -45.14
N ASP A 43 -25.32 -1.80 -44.05
CA ASP A 43 -24.49 -1.49 -42.89
C ASP A 43 -23.01 -1.51 -43.26
N LYS A 44 -22.61 -2.44 -44.13
CA LYS A 44 -21.23 -2.51 -44.66
C LYS A 44 -20.92 -1.29 -45.52
N GLN A 45 -21.85 -0.87 -46.39
CA GLN A 45 -21.68 0.33 -47.22
C GLN A 45 -21.60 1.61 -46.36
N ALA A 46 -22.37 1.68 -45.27
CA ALA A 46 -22.33 2.79 -44.31
C ALA A 46 -21.02 2.85 -43.51
N CYS A 47 -20.19 1.81 -43.56
CA CYS A 47 -18.90 1.74 -42.89
C CYS A 47 -17.70 1.86 -43.84
N LEU A 48 -17.81 1.45 -45.11
CA LEU A 48 -16.69 1.42 -46.05
C LEU A 48 -16.35 2.80 -46.62
N ILE A 49 -15.08 3.19 -46.50
CA ILE A 49 -14.57 4.44 -47.05
C ILE A 49 -14.30 4.28 -48.55
N GLU A 50 -14.78 5.23 -49.34
CA GLU A 50 -14.63 5.33 -50.79
C GLU A 50 -13.71 6.48 -51.19
N ASP A 51 -13.33 6.57 -52.46
CA ASP A 51 -12.39 7.60 -52.98
C ASP A 51 -13.02 8.99 -53.06
N ASN A 52 -14.33 9.03 -53.26
CA ASN A 52 -15.13 10.24 -53.35
C ASN A 52 -15.55 10.79 -51.97
N ASP A 53 -15.20 10.10 -50.88
CA ASP A 53 -15.58 10.53 -49.53
C ASP A 53 -14.77 11.75 -49.09
N SER A 54 -15.46 12.75 -48.54
CA SER A 54 -14.79 13.82 -47.79
C SER A 54 -14.26 13.32 -46.45
N ALA A 55 -13.33 14.06 -45.85
CA ALA A 55 -12.79 13.75 -44.53
C ALA A 55 -13.87 13.55 -43.44
N LEU A 56 -14.95 14.34 -43.51
CA LEU A 56 -16.06 14.25 -42.57
C LEU A 56 -16.88 12.98 -42.79
N VAL A 57 -17.16 12.62 -44.06
CA VAL A 57 -17.89 11.39 -44.38
C VAL A 57 -17.09 10.17 -43.94
N ALA A 58 -15.79 10.14 -44.21
CA ALA A 58 -14.91 9.05 -43.76
C ALA A 58 -14.85 8.95 -42.23
N LEU A 59 -14.82 10.07 -41.51
CA LEU A 59 -14.91 10.07 -40.04
C LEU A 59 -16.24 9.48 -39.59
N HIS A 60 -17.36 9.90 -40.19
CA HIS A 60 -18.68 9.41 -39.82
C HIS A 60 -18.84 7.90 -40.07
N LYS A 61 -18.36 7.41 -41.22
CA LYS A 61 -18.33 5.97 -41.54
C LYS A 61 -17.51 5.16 -40.52
N ARG A 62 -16.39 5.70 -40.03
CA ARG A 62 -15.60 5.10 -38.94
C ARG A 62 -16.35 5.06 -37.62
N LEU A 63 -17.03 6.15 -37.26
CA LEU A 63 -17.83 6.21 -36.04
C LEU A 63 -18.97 5.18 -36.08
N ASN A 64 -19.66 5.05 -37.22
CA ASN A 64 -20.71 4.04 -37.43
C ASN A 64 -20.16 2.63 -37.21
N PHE A 65 -19.00 2.30 -37.77
CA PHE A 65 -18.40 0.99 -37.57
C PHE A 65 -18.07 0.70 -36.10
N TYR A 66 -17.39 1.61 -35.41
CA TYR A 66 -16.96 1.37 -34.03
C TYR A 66 -18.11 1.42 -33.02
N PHE A 67 -19.04 2.36 -33.16
CA PHE A 67 -20.09 2.57 -32.16
C PHE A 67 -21.37 1.80 -32.44
N GLU A 68 -21.87 1.84 -33.68
CA GLU A 68 -23.13 1.19 -34.03
C GLU A 68 -22.95 -0.29 -34.34
N VAL A 69 -21.94 -0.64 -35.16
CA VAL A 69 -21.72 -2.02 -35.61
C VAL A 69 -20.97 -2.85 -34.56
N MET A 70 -19.84 -2.36 -34.04
CA MET A 70 -19.04 -3.08 -33.03
C MET A 70 -19.56 -2.90 -31.59
N GLY A 71 -20.43 -1.91 -31.34
CA GLY A 71 -21.03 -1.70 -30.01
C GLY A 71 -20.07 -1.21 -28.93
N LEU A 72 -18.95 -0.56 -29.28
CA LEU A 72 -17.92 -0.12 -28.33
C LEU A 72 -18.47 0.80 -27.21
N LEU A 73 -19.52 1.58 -27.50
CA LEU A 73 -20.17 2.45 -26.52
C LEU A 73 -20.84 1.64 -25.39
N GLU A 74 -21.41 0.49 -25.69
CA GLU A 74 -21.95 -0.42 -24.67
C GLU A 74 -20.84 -1.18 -23.95
N ALA A 75 -19.73 -1.56 -24.59
CA ALA A 75 -18.59 -2.15 -23.90
C ALA A 75 -18.00 -1.21 -22.84
N VAL A 76 -17.98 0.10 -23.14
CA VAL A 76 -17.55 1.14 -22.19
C VAL A 76 -18.61 1.36 -21.10
N ASN A 77 -19.91 1.39 -21.44
CA ASN A 77 -21.00 1.63 -20.47
C ASN A 77 -21.37 0.41 -19.61
N THR A 78 -21.03 -0.82 -20.02
CA THR A 78 -21.31 -2.06 -19.27
C THR A 78 -20.19 -2.46 -18.33
N THR A 79 -19.00 -1.87 -18.48
CA THR A 79 -17.95 -2.01 -17.48
C THR A 79 -18.29 -1.10 -16.32
N SER A 80 -18.96 -1.62 -15.30
CA SER A 80 -19.17 -0.92 -14.03
C SER A 80 -17.81 -0.62 -13.41
N VAL A 81 -17.26 0.57 -13.68
CA VAL A 81 -16.04 1.05 -13.05
C VAL A 81 -16.40 1.37 -11.60
N TYR A 82 -16.16 0.41 -10.70
CA TYR A 82 -16.22 0.65 -9.26
C TYR A 82 -14.98 1.44 -8.83
N GLY A 83 -15.05 2.76 -8.99
CA GLY A 83 -14.04 3.68 -8.48
C GLY A 83 -14.36 4.07 -7.04
N ILE A 84 -13.56 3.62 -6.08
CA ILE A 84 -13.56 4.24 -4.74
C ILE A 84 -12.72 5.52 -4.86
N PRO A 85 -13.26 6.71 -4.54
CA PRO A 85 -12.46 7.92 -4.51
C PRO A 85 -11.27 7.72 -3.55
N ILE A 86 -10.05 7.91 -4.06
CA ILE A 86 -8.82 7.66 -3.28
C ILE A 86 -8.78 8.53 -2.02
N ALA A 87 -9.32 9.75 -2.08
CA ALA A 87 -9.44 10.65 -0.94
C ALA A 87 -10.27 10.04 0.20
N SER A 88 -11.48 9.56 -0.10
CA SER A 88 -12.36 8.97 0.92
C SER A 88 -11.82 7.63 1.44
N TYR A 89 -11.16 6.82 0.61
CA TYR A 89 -10.52 5.58 1.08
C TYR A 89 -9.34 5.85 2.02
N GLN A 90 -8.50 6.85 1.72
CA GLN A 90 -7.35 7.19 2.54
C GLN A 90 -7.74 7.88 3.85
N GLU A 91 -8.80 8.69 3.87
CA GLU A 91 -9.34 9.29 5.10
C GLU A 91 -9.82 8.26 6.12
N VAL A 92 -10.37 7.13 5.67
CA VAL A 92 -10.92 6.10 6.57
C VAL A 92 -9.84 5.41 7.41
N ARG A 93 -8.58 5.33 6.94
CA ARG A 93 -7.50 4.61 7.64
C ARG A 93 -6.16 5.32 7.70
N ARG A 94 -5.72 6.00 6.63
CA ARG A 94 -4.33 6.44 6.48
C ARG A 94 -3.99 7.60 7.41
N PHE A 95 -4.93 8.52 7.61
CA PHE A 95 -4.72 9.76 8.36
C PHE A 95 -5.21 9.71 9.81
N LYS A 96 -5.75 8.57 10.26
CA LYS A 96 -6.16 8.34 11.65
C LYS A 96 -4.96 8.47 12.60
N PRO A 97 -5.15 8.95 13.85
CA PRO A 97 -4.08 9.02 14.84
C PRO A 97 -3.36 7.69 15.02
N GLN A 98 -2.02 7.73 15.13
CA GLN A 98 -1.17 6.54 15.16
C GLN A 98 -0.23 6.57 16.36
N VAL A 99 -0.19 5.47 17.10
CA VAL A 99 0.80 5.25 18.15
C VAL A 99 2.00 4.53 17.53
N LEU A 100 3.19 5.13 17.67
CA LEU A 100 4.47 4.57 17.26
C LEU A 100 5.27 4.18 18.49
N LEU A 101 5.64 2.91 18.59
CA LEU A 101 6.57 2.39 19.57
C LEU A 101 7.93 2.19 18.89
N TYR A 102 8.98 2.80 19.45
CA TYR A 102 10.33 2.74 18.90
C TYR A 102 11.27 1.92 19.79
N PHE A 103 12.05 1.06 19.15
CA PHE A 103 13.00 0.16 19.76
C PHE A 103 14.36 0.28 19.09
N LYS A 104 15.43 0.12 19.86
CA LYS A 104 16.80 0.20 19.37
C LYS A 104 17.70 -0.80 20.08
N GLU A 105 18.64 -1.37 19.35
CA GLU A 105 19.71 -2.21 19.89
C GLU A 105 20.64 -1.37 20.79
N ASP A 106 20.92 -1.88 21.99
CA ASP A 106 21.82 -1.24 22.96
C ASP A 106 23.23 -1.10 22.37
N GLN A 107 23.87 0.06 22.55
CA GLN A 107 25.19 0.32 21.95
C GLN A 107 26.29 -0.58 22.51
N GLU A 108 26.18 -1.01 23.77
CA GLU A 108 27.18 -1.83 24.45
C GLU A 108 27.30 -3.25 23.87
N ILE A 109 26.22 -3.77 23.29
CA ILE A 109 26.15 -5.15 22.76
C ILE A 109 26.75 -5.22 21.32
N LYS A 110 27.19 -4.09 20.77
CA LYS A 110 27.46 -3.93 19.35
C LYS A 110 28.97 -3.81 19.03
N PRO A 111 29.49 -4.53 18.03
CA PRO A 111 30.81 -4.27 17.49
C PRO A 111 30.85 -2.90 16.76
N LYS A 112 31.86 -2.07 17.06
CA LYS A 112 31.97 -0.63 16.71
C LYS A 112 31.65 -0.23 15.25
N LYS A 113 31.69 -1.14 14.28
CA LYS A 113 31.57 -0.84 12.83
C LYS A 113 30.20 -1.11 12.20
N LEU A 114 29.25 -1.74 12.89
CA LEU A 114 27.92 -2.02 12.32
C LEU A 114 26.95 -0.84 12.53
N ARG A 115 25.77 -0.84 11.93
CA ARG A 115 24.65 0.04 12.33
C ARG A 115 23.82 -0.66 13.40
N ALA A 116 23.28 0.08 14.37
CA ALA A 116 22.38 -0.49 15.38
C ALA A 116 21.07 -0.91 14.71
N VAL A 117 20.51 -2.05 15.11
CA VAL A 117 19.20 -2.47 14.63
C VAL A 117 18.11 -1.65 15.31
N GLU A 118 17.15 -1.22 14.52
CA GLU A 118 16.00 -0.45 14.97
C GLU A 118 14.73 -1.27 14.76
N GLY A 119 13.74 -1.08 15.62
CA GLY A 119 12.43 -1.71 15.57
C GLY A 119 11.35 -0.66 15.70
N GLN A 120 10.31 -0.78 14.88
CA GLN A 120 9.16 0.12 14.93
C GLN A 120 7.89 -0.72 14.90
N ILE A 121 6.98 -0.42 15.81
CA ILE A 121 5.66 -1.02 15.86
C ILE A 121 4.66 0.13 15.88
N GLN A 122 3.70 0.11 14.99
CA GLN A 122 2.68 1.14 14.89
C GLN A 122 1.28 0.55 14.79
N PHE A 123 0.32 1.21 15.43
CA PHE A 123 -1.09 0.91 15.30
C PHE A 123 -1.91 2.20 15.30
N ARG A 124 -3.14 2.12 14.81
CA ARG A 124 -4.02 3.29 14.64
C ARG A 124 -5.14 3.27 15.65
N LEU A 125 -5.51 4.45 16.13
CA LEU A 125 -6.68 4.65 16.98
C LEU A 125 -7.89 4.88 16.06
N MET A 126 -8.66 3.82 15.80
CA MET A 126 -9.78 3.86 14.85
C MET A 126 -11.01 4.58 15.41
N GLU A 127 -11.06 4.77 16.73
CA GLU A 127 -12.14 5.47 17.43
C GLU A 127 -12.16 6.99 17.17
N PHE A 128 -11.05 7.58 16.69
CA PHE A 128 -10.92 9.01 16.43
C PHE A 128 -10.91 9.33 14.93
N LYS A 129 -11.24 10.56 14.54
CA LYS A 129 -11.05 11.08 13.16
C LYS A 129 -9.60 11.55 12.93
N SER A 130 -9.25 11.80 11.67
CA SER A 130 -7.87 12.04 11.24
C SER A 130 -7.18 13.23 11.93
N GLU A 131 -7.93 14.33 12.07
CA GLU A 131 -7.46 15.58 12.70
C GLU A 131 -7.92 15.71 14.16
N GLU A 132 -8.62 14.68 14.66
CA GLU A 132 -9.16 14.70 16.01
C GLU A 132 -8.05 14.38 17.01
N ILE A 133 -7.81 15.31 17.92
CA ILE A 133 -6.90 15.13 19.03
C ILE A 133 -7.62 14.25 20.07
N PRO A 134 -7.09 13.08 20.42
CA PRO A 134 -7.69 12.24 21.46
C PRO A 134 -7.81 13.01 22.79
N PRO A 135 -8.90 12.80 23.56
CA PRO A 135 -9.07 13.44 24.86
C PRO A 135 -7.88 13.16 25.80
N LYS A 136 -7.55 14.12 26.66
CA LYS A 136 -6.45 14.02 27.65
C LYS A 136 -6.48 12.71 28.44
N SER A 137 -7.65 12.28 28.90
CA SER A 137 -7.83 11.02 29.63
C SER A 137 -7.37 9.80 28.82
N ARG A 138 -7.64 9.80 27.51
CA ARG A 138 -7.24 8.71 26.60
C ARG A 138 -5.73 8.72 26.34
N VAL A 139 -5.15 9.89 26.11
CA VAL A 139 -3.69 10.04 25.93
C VAL A 139 -2.95 9.58 27.18
N LYS A 140 -3.43 9.96 28.36
CA LYS A 140 -2.86 9.51 29.64
C LYS A 140 -2.99 8.00 29.83
N GLN A 141 -4.16 7.42 29.55
CA GLN A 141 -4.36 5.96 29.60
C GLN A 141 -3.38 5.21 28.69
N LEU A 142 -3.15 5.71 27.46
CA LEU A 142 -2.17 5.12 26.54
C LEU A 142 -0.75 5.24 27.10
N SER A 143 -0.37 6.41 27.63
CA SER A 143 0.91 6.62 28.31
C SER A 143 1.12 5.63 29.45
N ASP A 144 0.18 5.54 30.40
CA ASP A 144 0.27 4.68 31.57
C ASP A 144 0.39 3.19 31.18
N ASN A 145 -0.36 2.76 30.16
CA ASN A 145 -0.28 1.40 29.67
C ASN A 145 1.05 1.11 28.97
N ILE A 146 1.58 2.05 28.17
CA ILE A 146 2.90 1.92 27.54
C ILE A 146 3.98 1.87 28.60
N GLN A 147 3.90 2.71 29.62
CA GLN A 147 4.86 2.70 30.72
C GLN A 147 4.88 1.34 31.41
N ARG A 148 3.70 0.83 31.77
CA ARG A 148 3.54 -0.48 32.41
C ARG A 148 4.08 -1.62 31.56
N GLU A 149 3.71 -1.69 30.28
CA GLU A 149 4.02 -2.84 29.42
C GLU A 149 5.41 -2.81 28.78
N PHE A 150 5.93 -1.60 28.48
CA PHE A 150 7.14 -1.40 27.68
C PHE A 150 8.23 -0.56 28.35
N ALA A 151 7.92 0.36 29.26
CA ALA A 151 8.94 1.22 29.88
C ALA A 151 9.47 0.68 31.22
N SER A 152 8.71 -0.20 31.89
CA SER A 152 9.12 -0.89 33.12
C SER A 152 10.50 -1.57 33.01
N ASN A 153 11.26 -1.61 34.11
CA ASN A 153 12.54 -2.32 34.23
C ASN A 153 13.58 -1.92 33.16
N ASN A 154 13.75 -0.61 32.93
CA ASN A 154 14.68 -0.05 31.95
C ASN A 154 14.34 -0.44 30.50
N GLY A 155 13.04 -0.54 30.18
CA GLY A 155 12.57 -0.80 28.83
C GLY A 155 12.50 -2.29 28.44
N TYR A 156 11.40 -2.66 27.78
CA TYR A 156 11.15 -4.02 27.30
C TYR A 156 12.15 -4.44 26.21
N LEU A 157 12.66 -5.66 26.35
CA LEU A 157 13.58 -6.28 25.40
C LEU A 157 12.81 -7.15 24.40
N TRP A 158 12.68 -6.66 23.18
CA TRP A 158 12.12 -7.40 22.07
C TRP A 158 13.21 -8.23 21.37
N SER A 159 13.07 -9.55 21.42
CA SER A 159 13.91 -10.47 20.66
C SER A 159 13.46 -10.52 19.20
N ARG A 160 14.27 -9.96 18.29
CA ARG A 160 14.05 -10.03 16.85
C ARG A 160 14.67 -11.29 16.27
N GLY A 161 13.97 -11.90 15.32
CA GLY A 161 14.46 -13.05 14.57
C GLY A 161 14.07 -13.01 13.10
N ARG A 162 14.20 -14.16 12.44
CA ARG A 162 13.98 -14.29 11.00
C ARG A 162 12.53 -14.60 10.63
N ASP A 163 11.78 -15.18 11.56
CA ASP A 163 10.39 -15.49 11.37
C ASP A 163 9.55 -14.24 11.48
N LEU A 164 8.33 -14.31 10.94
CA LEU A 164 7.42 -13.19 10.92
C LEU A 164 6.06 -13.62 11.47
N VAL A 165 5.65 -12.98 12.55
CA VAL A 165 4.26 -13.00 13.01
C VAL A 165 3.57 -11.77 12.45
N THR A 166 2.42 -11.95 11.82
CA THR A 166 1.58 -10.85 11.33
C THR A 166 0.24 -10.89 12.04
N TYR A 167 -0.21 -9.75 12.55
CA TYR A 167 -1.52 -9.60 13.18
C TYR A 167 -2.30 -8.51 12.46
N THR A 168 -3.40 -8.88 11.82
CA THR A 168 -4.20 -7.96 11.01
C THR A 168 -5.61 -7.94 11.54
N GLU A 169 -6.00 -6.83 12.17
CA GLU A 169 -7.37 -6.58 12.62
C GLU A 169 -7.77 -5.19 12.14
N ALA A 170 -8.49 -5.20 11.03
CA ALA A 170 -8.76 -4.00 10.28
C ALA A 170 -9.69 -3.06 11.07
N LYS A 171 -10.63 -3.58 11.85
CA LYS A 171 -11.61 -2.74 12.58
C LYS A 171 -10.97 -1.97 13.74
N GLN A 172 -9.98 -2.56 14.40
CA GLN A 172 -9.25 -1.94 15.51
C GLN A 172 -7.98 -1.20 15.07
N GLY A 173 -7.64 -1.22 13.77
CA GLY A 173 -6.52 -0.42 13.24
C GLY A 173 -5.16 -1.12 13.28
N TYR A 174 -5.13 -2.43 13.51
CA TYR A 174 -3.90 -3.23 13.57
C TYR A 174 -3.51 -3.80 12.21
N SER A 175 -2.27 -3.55 11.81
CA SER A 175 -1.59 -4.23 10.71
C SER A 175 -0.13 -4.44 11.10
N LEU A 176 0.06 -5.32 12.08
CA LEU A 176 1.35 -5.54 12.74
C LEU A 176 2.16 -6.57 11.97
N GLN A 177 3.45 -6.30 11.80
CA GLN A 177 4.42 -7.22 11.23
C GLN A 177 5.63 -7.32 12.16
N ILE A 178 5.66 -8.37 12.98
CA ILE A 178 6.63 -8.54 14.06
C ILE A 178 7.64 -9.60 13.65
N SER A 179 8.91 -9.21 13.52
CA SER A 179 10.01 -10.17 13.33
C SER A 179 10.38 -10.81 14.67
N CYS A 180 10.42 -12.13 14.74
CA CYS A 180 10.62 -12.87 15.99
C CYS A 180 11.45 -14.15 15.75
N PRO A 181 12.07 -14.72 16.81
CA PRO A 181 12.81 -15.97 16.72
C PRO A 181 11.90 -17.20 16.66
N ASN A 182 10.71 -17.13 17.26
CA ASN A 182 9.72 -18.18 17.29
C ASN A 182 8.30 -17.57 17.35
N LYS A 183 7.27 -18.40 17.19
CA LYS A 183 5.86 -17.97 17.21
C LYS A 183 5.45 -17.38 18.56
N GLU A 184 5.94 -17.93 19.66
CA GLU A 184 5.54 -17.56 21.03
C GLU A 184 6.00 -16.15 21.40
N SER A 185 7.28 -15.83 21.18
CA SER A 185 7.81 -14.48 21.39
C SER A 185 7.11 -13.45 20.50
N GLY A 186 6.77 -13.81 19.26
CA GLY A 186 6.00 -12.93 18.39
C GLY A 186 4.58 -12.68 18.91
N LYS A 187 3.93 -13.71 19.44
CA LYS A 187 2.60 -13.61 20.06
C LYS A 187 2.62 -12.73 21.32
N GLU A 188 3.65 -12.86 22.16
CA GLU A 188 3.81 -12.05 23.37
C GLU A 188 3.89 -10.55 23.03
N VAL A 189 4.71 -10.18 22.03
CA VAL A 189 4.83 -8.78 21.58
C VAL A 189 3.48 -8.25 21.09
N VAL A 190 2.76 -9.02 20.26
CA VAL A 190 1.42 -8.63 19.79
C VAL A 190 0.47 -8.44 20.97
N GLN A 191 0.46 -9.35 21.94
CA GLN A 191 -0.40 -9.23 23.13
C GLN A 191 -0.08 -7.98 23.95
N LYS A 192 1.20 -7.64 24.15
CA LYS A 192 1.61 -6.40 24.83
C LYS A 192 1.13 -5.15 24.08
N VAL A 193 1.23 -5.15 22.74
CA VAL A 193 0.73 -4.04 21.92
C VAL A 193 -0.79 -3.89 22.04
N LEU A 194 -1.55 -5.00 22.02
CA LEU A 194 -3.01 -4.95 22.19
C LEU A 194 -3.40 -4.47 23.59
N LYS A 195 -2.68 -4.90 24.63
CA LYS A 195 -2.88 -4.43 26.01
C LYS A 195 -2.69 -2.92 26.16
N VAL A 196 -1.78 -2.31 25.38
CA VAL A 196 -1.64 -0.84 25.37
C VAL A 196 -2.96 -0.16 25.02
N ASN A 197 -3.65 -0.67 24.00
CA ASN A 197 -4.94 -0.12 23.59
C ASN A 197 -6.11 -0.56 24.47
N GLY A 198 -5.93 -1.62 25.27
CA GLY A 198 -6.99 -2.28 26.04
C GLY A 198 -7.76 -3.36 25.26
N ASP A 199 -7.26 -3.77 24.10
CA ASP A 199 -7.91 -4.77 23.25
C ASP A 199 -7.58 -6.21 23.66
N GLN A 200 -8.54 -7.12 23.43
CA GLN A 200 -8.34 -8.55 23.65
C GLN A 200 -7.66 -9.22 22.44
N PHE A 201 -6.79 -10.19 22.73
CA PHE A 201 -6.10 -10.96 21.71
C PHE A 201 -7.04 -11.94 21.00
N LYS A 202 -7.18 -11.79 19.67
CA LYS A 202 -7.93 -12.72 18.83
C LYS A 202 -6.98 -13.66 18.08
N PRO A 203 -7.06 -14.98 18.31
CA PRO A 203 -6.15 -15.93 17.65
C PRO A 203 -6.33 -15.97 16.12
N GLU A 204 -7.55 -15.72 15.63
CA GLU A 204 -7.91 -15.76 14.21
C GLU A 204 -7.19 -14.72 13.35
N ALA A 205 -6.85 -13.56 13.95
CA ALA A 205 -6.15 -12.48 13.26
C ALA A 205 -4.64 -12.68 13.18
N LEU A 206 -4.10 -13.71 13.86
CA LEU A 206 -2.66 -14.00 13.93
C LEU A 206 -2.25 -15.02 12.87
N ASN A 207 -1.31 -14.63 12.03
CA ASN A 207 -0.65 -15.50 11.06
C ASN A 207 0.85 -15.61 11.38
N TYR A 208 1.42 -16.78 11.13
CA TYR A 208 2.85 -17.06 11.33
C TYR A 208 3.47 -17.50 10.01
N LYS A 209 4.54 -16.83 9.61
CA LYS A 209 5.25 -17.06 8.34
C LYS A 209 6.70 -17.43 8.63
N VAL A 210 7.07 -18.62 8.18
CA VAL A 210 8.43 -19.16 8.19
C VAL A 210 8.87 -19.37 6.74
N ASN A 211 10.18 -19.31 6.48
CA ASN A 211 10.71 -19.76 5.19
C ASN A 211 11.35 -21.12 5.38
N ASP A 212 11.20 -22.02 4.40
CA ASP A 212 11.76 -23.38 4.45
C ASP A 212 13.29 -23.40 4.52
N SER A 213 13.96 -22.34 4.04
CA SER A 213 15.41 -22.17 4.11
C SER A 213 15.78 -20.77 4.61
N PRO A 214 15.64 -20.49 5.91
CA PRO A 214 15.78 -19.14 6.46
C PRO A 214 17.25 -18.66 6.48
N GLN A 215 18.21 -19.58 6.59
CA GLN A 215 19.64 -19.28 6.61
C GLN A 215 20.13 -18.77 5.25
N THR A 216 19.70 -19.40 4.16
CA THR A 216 20.06 -19.01 2.79
C THR A 216 19.41 -17.69 2.39
N LYS A 217 18.13 -17.50 2.75
CA LYS A 217 17.38 -16.28 2.42
C LYS A 217 17.82 -15.06 3.25
N TYR A 218 18.24 -15.28 4.49
CA TYR A 218 18.67 -14.24 5.43
C TYR A 218 20.04 -14.60 6.06
N PRO A 219 21.14 -14.46 5.31
CA PRO A 219 22.47 -14.77 5.81
C PRO A 219 22.85 -13.85 6.98
N GLN A 220 23.56 -14.42 7.97
CA GLN A 220 24.01 -13.70 9.16
C GLN A 220 25.24 -12.82 8.90
N THR A 221 26.01 -13.15 7.87
CA THR A 221 27.20 -12.38 7.47
C THR A 221 26.81 -11.35 6.42
N SER A 222 27.32 -10.12 6.55
CA SER A 222 27.13 -9.09 5.52
C SER A 222 27.77 -9.54 4.21
N LEU A 223 26.98 -9.64 3.15
CA LEU A 223 27.51 -9.87 1.81
C LEU A 223 28.22 -8.60 1.33
N THR A 224 29.48 -8.72 0.94
CA THR A 224 30.21 -7.65 0.26
C THR A 224 29.80 -7.64 -1.21
N LYS A 225 29.26 -6.53 -1.69
CA LYS A 225 28.93 -6.35 -3.11
C LYS A 225 29.85 -5.28 -3.68
N ARG A 226 30.52 -5.60 -4.80
CA ARG A 226 31.30 -4.62 -5.56
C ARG A 226 30.32 -3.72 -6.32
N ILE A 227 30.41 -2.41 -6.06
CA ILE A 227 29.62 -1.37 -6.73
C ILE A 227 30.61 -0.27 -7.11
N TYR A 228 30.68 0.10 -8.39
CA TYR A 228 31.60 1.14 -8.88
C TYR A 228 33.02 1.01 -8.29
N GLU A 229 33.66 -0.13 -8.56
CA GLU A 229 35.04 -0.47 -8.19
C GLU A 229 35.32 -0.65 -6.69
N SER A 230 34.45 -0.18 -5.80
CA SER A 230 34.58 -0.30 -4.35
C SER A 230 33.73 -1.45 -3.77
N ASN A 231 34.21 -2.07 -2.70
CA ASN A 231 33.48 -3.11 -1.98
C ASN A 231 32.61 -2.49 -0.88
N TYR A 232 31.30 -2.70 -0.96
CA TYR A 232 30.35 -2.23 0.05
C TYR A 232 29.80 -3.41 0.85
N CYS A 233 29.85 -3.32 2.17
CA CYS A 233 29.16 -4.25 3.06
C CYS A 233 27.66 -3.97 3.02
N GLN A 234 26.87 -4.94 2.53
CA GLN A 234 25.42 -4.79 2.50
C GLN A 234 24.81 -4.88 3.91
N PRO A 235 23.72 -4.14 4.17
CA PRO A 235 22.99 -4.26 5.42
C PRO A 235 22.39 -5.67 5.56
N ILE A 236 22.56 -6.26 6.74
CA ILE A 236 22.02 -7.58 7.07
C ILE A 236 20.50 -7.46 7.26
N ARG A 237 19.74 -8.19 6.44
CA ARG A 237 18.27 -8.24 6.55
C ARG A 237 17.87 -9.18 7.69
N ARG A 238 16.86 -8.77 8.49
CA ARG A 238 16.32 -9.55 9.62
C ARG A 238 17.40 -10.12 10.55
N LYS A 239 18.37 -9.27 10.92
CA LYS A 239 19.41 -9.62 11.89
C LYS A 239 18.74 -10.11 13.18
N VAL A 240 19.19 -11.27 13.67
CA VAL A 240 18.77 -11.81 14.96
C VAL A 240 19.48 -11.00 16.04
N THR A 241 18.73 -10.23 16.81
CA THR A 241 19.26 -9.40 17.90
C THR A 241 18.14 -9.02 18.86
N LYS A 242 18.51 -8.46 20.01
CA LYS A 242 17.55 -7.88 20.97
C LYS A 242 17.52 -6.37 20.79
N VAL A 243 16.32 -5.80 20.72
CA VAL A 243 16.11 -4.35 20.67
C VAL A 243 15.32 -3.92 21.91
N ARG A 244 15.74 -2.85 22.54
CA ARG A 244 15.12 -2.31 23.76
C ARG A 244 14.19 -1.17 23.41
N PHE A 245 13.05 -1.08 24.09
CA PHE A 245 12.15 0.05 24.00
C PHE A 245 12.89 1.36 24.36
N GLN A 246 12.62 2.43 23.61
CA GLN A 246 13.25 3.74 23.85
C GLN A 246 12.19 4.81 24.11
N TYR A 247 11.20 4.91 23.23
CA TYR A 247 10.15 5.93 23.36
C TYR A 247 8.90 5.52 22.59
N ALA A 248 7.79 6.18 22.91
CA ALA A 248 6.52 6.08 22.21
C ALA A 248 5.97 7.47 21.86
N LEU A 249 5.41 7.59 20.67
CA LEU A 249 4.86 8.83 20.12
C LEU A 249 3.44 8.61 19.63
N LEU A 250 2.61 9.63 19.76
CA LEU A 250 1.30 9.73 19.13
C LEU A 250 1.37 10.75 17.99
N HIS A 251 1.20 10.25 16.77
CA HIS A 251 1.12 11.05 15.56
C HIS A 251 -0.34 11.33 15.22
N ILE A 252 -0.68 12.59 15.02
CA ILE A 252 -2.01 13.04 14.60
C ILE A 252 -1.82 13.81 13.29
N HIS A 253 -2.74 13.64 12.34
CA HIS A 253 -2.64 14.38 11.08
C HIS A 253 -2.88 15.87 11.31
N GLY A 254 -2.08 16.72 10.67
CA GLY A 254 -2.15 18.18 10.83
C GLY A 254 -1.28 18.75 11.97
N LEU A 255 -0.80 17.93 12.91
CA LEU A 255 0.16 18.40 13.93
C LEU A 255 1.61 18.23 13.44
N PRO A 256 2.44 19.29 13.51
CA PRO A 256 3.82 19.24 13.02
C PRO A 256 4.74 18.44 13.93
N GLN A 257 4.48 18.43 15.25
CA GLN A 257 5.22 17.63 16.22
C GLN A 257 4.29 16.57 16.83
N PRO A 258 4.78 15.33 17.03
CA PRO A 258 4.00 14.30 17.70
C PRO A 258 3.95 14.52 19.22
N ILE A 259 2.91 14.00 19.84
CA ILE A 259 2.77 13.98 21.30
C ILE A 259 3.62 12.83 21.85
N ILE A 260 4.46 13.10 22.86
CA ILE A 260 5.25 12.04 23.50
C ILE A 260 4.35 11.32 24.51
N LEU A 261 4.30 9.98 24.41
CA LEU A 261 3.56 9.14 25.36
C LEU A 261 4.50 8.55 26.42
N ALA A 262 5.74 8.22 26.05
CA ALA A 262 6.78 7.77 26.97
C ALA A 262 8.15 8.01 26.33
N ASP A 263 9.15 8.39 27.12
CA ASP A 263 10.54 8.52 26.67
C ASP A 263 11.52 8.06 27.75
N LEU A 264 12.29 7.01 27.47
CA LEU A 264 13.39 6.55 28.32
C LEU A 264 14.72 7.23 27.97
N THR A 265 14.78 7.95 26.84
CA THR A 265 16.03 8.60 26.40
C THR A 265 16.27 9.95 27.07
N GLY A 266 15.19 10.58 27.56
CA GLY A 266 15.23 11.93 28.16
C GLY A 266 15.65 13.04 27.19
N ARG A 267 15.56 12.78 25.87
CA ARG A 267 16.05 13.71 24.83
C ARG A 267 14.92 14.42 24.10
N ARG A 268 13.68 13.95 24.22
CA ARG A 268 12.55 14.51 23.51
C ARG A 268 11.89 15.59 24.36
N VAL A 269 11.61 16.72 23.72
CA VAL A 269 10.89 17.85 24.34
C VAL A 269 9.43 17.75 23.92
N GLN A 270 8.55 17.78 24.91
CA GLN A 270 7.11 17.73 24.70
C GLN A 270 6.61 19.05 24.10
N LEU A 271 5.46 18.98 23.42
CA LEU A 271 4.80 20.14 22.86
C LEU A 271 4.29 21.08 23.97
N PRO A 272 4.53 22.41 23.87
CA PRO A 272 4.05 23.38 24.85
C PRO A 272 2.52 23.29 25.01
N GLY A 273 2.05 23.23 26.25
CA GLY A 273 0.61 23.11 26.59
C GLY A 273 0.07 21.68 26.67
N ILE A 274 0.86 20.67 26.31
CA ILE A 274 0.54 19.25 26.53
C ILE A 274 1.25 18.70 27.78
N ASP A 275 2.25 19.40 28.31
CA ASP A 275 2.95 19.02 29.55
C ASP A 275 1.99 18.84 30.74
N GLU A 276 1.01 19.75 30.88
CA GLU A 276 -0.05 19.67 31.88
C GLU A 276 -0.96 18.44 31.70
N TRP A 277 -0.88 17.73 30.59
CA TRP A 277 -1.78 16.61 30.27
C TRP A 277 -1.35 15.30 30.90
N LEU A 278 -0.04 15.12 31.12
CA LEU A 278 0.57 13.90 31.63
C LEU A 278 1.03 14.03 33.08
N GLU A 279 1.15 15.26 33.60
CA GLU A 279 1.35 15.54 35.02
C GLU A 279 -0.01 15.69 35.73
N ASN A 280 -0.40 14.66 36.49
CA ASN A 280 -1.36 14.61 37.61
C ASN A 280 -1.69 13.15 37.91
#